data_AF-A0A3D4U1I5-F1
#
_entry.id   AF-A0A3D4U1I5-F1
#
_cell.length_a   1.000
_cell.length_b   1.000
_cell.length_c   1.000
_cell.angle_alpha   90.00
_cell.angle_beta   90.00
_cell.angle_gamma   90.00
#
_symmetry.space_group_name_H-M   'P 1'
#
loop_
_entity.id
_entity.type
_entity.pdbx_description
1 polymer ?
#
loop_
_entity_poly.entity_id
_entity_poly.type
_entity_poly.pdbx_seq_one_letter_code
_entity_poly.pdbx_strand_id
1 'polypeptide(L)'
;MTMIFDKRAFRGRTSRMWLSLLLLAGVLLSSGCGINKGVLAFAAENHFIINSTDDLDDFSDLDFLLPVAEANRVIMYGESPHGTREHLEMIFRMLVFLNQKAGYRYFAPETDFAYSELLNRYLECGDAALLDEMDIWSYYNSAHTKDQRQFWEKLYLYNQKISHERRIVIIATDISHGVSYAVRKTVNMVKSLPEGPQREELAAIASIIQEFRSLEQLYQALVLLEEAFVKMAPALREIMADYEQAAFDVYSTRRSVELAFRQDQRGFDWSAEREAMIKEYFRWHVDNLDCAPEELRIFAWNGAAHVTKVPEPHFSYDHVGVWLDKEFEWSRGRVFSIYAGASGGEHTYGSVSGMKTASIGRQLLDDFMKGLPGSPAIAAMFTREPGKDGHKNPIQNVKYYGALLGDRYDLLLGMRNVTAAEPLP
;
A
#
# COMPACT_ATOMS: atom_id res chain seq x y z
N MET A 1 11.91 -47.76 65.98
CA MET A 1 11.13 -47.67 64.73
C MET A 1 9.68 -47.35 65.06
N THR A 2 9.37 -46.06 65.34
CA THR A 2 8.00 -45.51 65.41
C THR A 2 8.09 -43.99 65.39
N MET A 3 7.14 -43.35 64.70
CA MET A 3 7.07 -41.94 64.36
C MET A 3 6.93 -40.99 65.56
N ILE A 4 7.48 -39.77 65.41
CA ILE A 4 6.93 -38.56 66.04
C ILE A 4 6.70 -37.53 64.92
N PHE A 5 5.44 -37.12 64.77
CA PHE A 5 4.99 -36.01 63.93
C PHE A 5 5.48 -34.68 64.51
N ASP A 6 6.12 -33.84 63.70
CA ASP A 6 6.32 -32.42 64.05
C ASP A 6 5.29 -31.54 63.33
N LYS A 7 4.50 -30.83 64.15
CA LYS A 7 3.45 -29.88 63.80
C LYS A 7 4.09 -28.52 63.48
N ARG A 8 4.61 -28.31 62.26
CA ARG A 8 4.89 -26.95 61.74
C ARG A 8 4.63 -26.84 60.24
N ALA A 9 3.42 -27.17 59.81
CA ALA A 9 2.83 -26.60 58.61
C ALA A 9 1.88 -25.47 59.02
N PHE A 10 1.76 -24.44 58.19
CA PHE A 10 0.92 -23.23 58.37
C PHE A 10 1.45 -22.14 59.31
N ARG A 11 2.44 -21.38 58.82
CA ARG A 11 2.56 -19.91 59.00
C ARG A 11 3.73 -19.41 58.16
N GLY A 12 3.46 -19.00 56.92
CA GLY A 12 4.50 -18.36 56.09
C GLY A 12 4.27 -18.34 54.58
N ARG A 13 3.31 -19.12 54.04
CA ARG A 13 3.06 -19.15 52.58
C ARG A 13 1.91 -18.29 52.08
N THR A 14 1.02 -17.81 52.94
CA THR A 14 -0.13 -17.01 52.49
C THR A 14 0.27 -15.57 52.18
N SER A 15 1.13 -14.90 52.96
CA SER A 15 1.47 -13.49 52.69
C SER A 15 2.25 -13.26 51.39
N ARG A 16 3.16 -14.18 51.02
CA ARG A 16 3.93 -14.08 49.76
C ARG A 16 3.08 -14.35 48.51
N MET A 17 2.12 -15.26 48.57
CA MET A 17 1.22 -15.53 47.44
C MET A 17 0.29 -14.34 47.13
N TRP A 18 -0.19 -13.64 48.17
CA TRP A 18 -1.03 -12.45 47.99
C TRP A 18 -0.23 -11.23 47.50
N LEU A 19 1.02 -11.06 47.94
CA LEU A 19 1.92 -10.02 47.40
C LEU A 19 2.33 -10.29 45.95
N SER A 20 2.55 -11.55 45.56
CA SER A 20 2.83 -11.92 44.18
C SER A 20 1.62 -11.75 43.26
N LEU A 21 0.39 -12.02 43.74
CA LEU A 21 -0.85 -11.78 43.01
C LEU A 21 -1.21 -10.29 42.92
N LEU A 22 -0.89 -9.47 43.92
CA LEU A 22 -1.06 -8.01 43.87
C LEU A 22 0.00 -7.33 42.99
N LEU A 23 1.23 -7.85 42.93
CA LEU A 23 2.25 -7.41 41.97
C LEU A 23 1.93 -7.89 40.54
N LEU A 24 1.38 -9.10 40.37
CA LEU A 24 0.88 -9.54 39.05
C LEU A 24 -0.34 -8.72 38.61
N ALA A 25 -1.27 -8.41 39.52
CA ALA A 25 -2.39 -7.52 39.24
C ALA A 25 -1.92 -6.08 38.97
N GLY A 26 -0.90 -5.59 39.68
CA GLY A 26 -0.30 -4.27 39.45
C GLY A 26 0.47 -4.17 38.12
N VAL A 27 1.07 -5.26 37.64
CA VAL A 27 1.77 -5.34 36.35
C VAL A 27 0.81 -5.64 35.18
N LEU A 28 -0.28 -6.38 35.44
CA LEU A 28 -1.38 -6.59 34.48
C LEU A 28 -2.31 -5.37 34.39
N LEU A 29 -2.35 -4.48 35.40
CA LEU A 29 -3.05 -3.19 35.35
C LEU A 29 -2.21 -2.07 34.71
N SER A 30 -0.90 -2.28 34.50
CA SER A 30 -0.03 -1.30 33.83
C SER A 30 0.26 -1.65 32.36
N SER A 31 -0.34 -2.72 31.83
CA SER A 31 -0.19 -3.14 30.44
C SER A 31 -1.55 -3.25 29.76
N GLY A 32 -2.06 -2.10 29.29
CA GLY A 32 -3.11 -2.05 28.27
C GLY A 32 -4.54 -1.88 28.78
N CYS A 33 -4.93 -0.62 29.08
CA CYS A 33 -6.27 -0.03 28.86
C CYS A 33 -6.36 1.28 29.63
N GLY A 34 -5.53 2.26 29.26
CA GLY A 34 -5.65 3.63 29.76
C GLY A 34 -5.84 4.52 28.55
N ILE A 35 -7.02 5.13 28.43
CA ILE A 35 -7.24 6.21 27.46
C ILE A 35 -6.23 7.32 27.78
N ASN A 36 -5.39 7.69 26.81
CA ASN A 36 -4.44 8.78 27.02
C ASN A 36 -5.18 10.12 27.04
N LYS A 37 -5.51 10.61 28.24
CA LYS A 37 -6.25 11.87 28.44
C LYS A 37 -5.62 13.07 27.74
N GLY A 38 -4.29 13.07 27.58
CA GLY A 38 -3.58 14.12 26.84
C GLY A 38 -3.91 14.08 25.34
N VAL A 39 -3.95 12.87 24.75
CA VAL A 39 -4.33 12.69 23.34
C VAL A 39 -5.78 13.09 23.11
N LEU A 40 -6.70 12.70 24.01
CA LEU A 40 -8.11 13.11 23.90
C LEU A 40 -8.27 14.64 23.87
N ALA A 41 -7.69 15.34 24.84
CA ALA A 41 -7.82 16.78 24.97
C ALA A 41 -7.18 17.49 23.77
N PHE A 42 -6.01 17.03 23.34
CA PHE A 42 -5.34 17.59 22.16
C PHE A 42 -6.17 17.39 20.89
N ALA A 43 -6.69 16.19 20.66
CA ALA A 43 -7.52 15.86 19.50
C ALA A 43 -8.79 16.72 19.46
N ALA A 44 -9.44 16.97 20.61
CA ALA A 44 -10.65 17.79 20.69
C ALA A 44 -10.46 19.22 20.13
N GLU A 45 -9.24 19.75 20.16
CA GLU A 45 -8.93 21.12 19.74
C GLU A 45 -8.16 21.22 18.42
N ASN A 46 -7.50 20.14 17.99
CA ASN A 46 -6.53 20.12 16.89
C ASN A 46 -6.85 19.00 15.90
N HIS A 47 -8.05 19.04 15.32
CA HIS A 47 -8.51 18.07 14.33
C HIS A 47 -9.20 18.76 13.15
N PHE A 48 -9.33 18.01 12.06
CA PHE A 48 -10.15 18.34 10.91
C PHE A 48 -11.25 17.30 10.80
N ILE A 49 -12.50 17.73 10.74
CA ILE A 49 -13.64 16.84 10.49
C ILE A 49 -13.75 16.65 8.99
N ILE A 50 -13.88 15.39 8.55
CA ILE A 50 -14.18 15.04 7.16
C ILE A 50 -15.65 14.59 7.15
N ASN A 51 -16.47 15.28 6.36
CA ASN A 51 -17.92 15.16 6.39
C ASN A 51 -18.43 13.97 5.56
N SER A 52 -17.67 13.53 4.56
CA SER A 52 -18.01 12.40 3.68
C SER A 52 -16.77 11.71 3.10
N THR A 53 -16.88 10.43 2.78
CA THR A 53 -15.89 9.66 1.99
C THR A 53 -16.13 9.73 0.50
N ASP A 54 -17.34 10.06 0.03
CA ASP A 54 -17.80 9.83 -1.33
C ASP A 54 -18.42 11.05 -2.02
N ASP A 55 -18.62 12.16 -1.31
CA ASP A 55 -19.11 13.42 -1.87
C ASP A 55 -18.01 14.10 -2.72
N LEU A 56 -18.29 14.25 -4.01
CA LEU A 56 -17.38 14.85 -5.00
C LEU A 56 -17.81 16.27 -5.41
N ASP A 57 -18.93 16.77 -4.88
CA ASP A 57 -19.45 18.10 -5.17
C ASP A 57 -18.93 19.15 -4.17
N ASP A 58 -18.63 18.72 -2.93
CA ASP A 58 -18.01 19.55 -1.90
C ASP A 58 -16.70 18.93 -1.39
N PHE A 59 -15.62 19.71 -1.42
CA PHE A 59 -14.29 19.34 -0.90
C PHE A 59 -13.79 20.29 0.20
N SER A 60 -14.64 21.18 0.71
CA SER A 60 -14.23 22.22 1.68
C SER A 60 -13.64 21.64 2.97
N ASP A 61 -14.06 20.44 3.37
CA ASP A 61 -13.50 19.69 4.50
C ASP A 61 -12.11 19.09 4.23
N LEU A 62 -11.61 19.12 2.98
CA LEU A 62 -10.27 18.72 2.58
C LEU A 62 -9.34 19.91 2.28
N ASP A 63 -9.82 21.16 2.37
CA ASP A 63 -9.01 22.36 2.05
C ASP A 63 -7.73 22.47 2.90
N PHE A 64 -7.71 21.85 4.09
CA PHE A 64 -6.51 21.78 4.94
C PHE A 64 -5.33 21.03 4.27
N LEU A 65 -5.60 20.22 3.24
CA LEU A 65 -4.59 19.53 2.46
C LEU A 65 -3.99 20.40 1.34
N LEU A 66 -4.54 21.57 1.00
CA LEU A 66 -3.99 22.41 -0.08
C LEU A 66 -2.54 22.89 0.21
N PRO A 67 -2.21 23.41 1.41
CA PRO A 67 -0.83 23.78 1.71
C PRO A 67 0.10 22.56 1.75
N VAL A 68 -0.41 21.40 2.17
CA VAL A 68 0.32 20.13 2.15
C VAL A 68 0.65 19.74 0.72
N ALA A 69 -0.34 19.80 -0.17
CA ALA A 69 -0.21 19.49 -1.58
C ALA A 69 0.75 20.46 -2.30
N GLU A 70 0.75 21.75 -1.94
CA GLU A 70 1.71 22.71 -2.49
C GLU A 70 3.16 22.37 -2.12
N ALA A 71 3.40 22.03 -0.86
CA ALA A 71 4.74 21.78 -0.31
C ALA A 71 5.33 20.41 -0.71
N ASN A 72 4.49 19.44 -1.08
CA ASN A 72 4.92 18.07 -1.32
C ASN A 72 4.80 17.65 -2.79
N ARG A 73 5.63 16.69 -3.19
CA ARG A 73 5.58 16.03 -4.50
C ARG A 73 4.84 14.72 -4.45
N VAL A 74 4.88 14.06 -3.30
CA VAL A 74 4.16 12.82 -3.06
C VAL A 74 3.27 12.97 -1.85
N ILE A 75 2.02 12.56 -1.98
CA ILE A 75 1.12 12.31 -0.85
C ILE A 75 0.83 10.81 -0.85
N MET A 76 1.10 10.14 0.26
CA MET A 76 0.90 8.70 0.41
C MET A 76 -0.26 8.43 1.37
N TYR A 77 -1.22 7.65 0.91
CA TYR A 77 -2.33 7.14 1.71
C TYR A 77 -2.04 5.71 2.13
N GLY A 78 -1.83 5.50 3.43
CA GLY A 78 -1.60 4.20 4.04
C GLY A 78 -2.87 3.61 4.63
N GLU A 79 -3.46 2.60 4.01
CA GLU A 79 -4.70 1.99 4.48
C GLU A 79 -4.49 0.92 5.57
N SER A 80 -5.37 0.89 6.56
CA SER A 80 -5.28 -0.05 7.68
C SER A 80 -6.64 -0.21 8.39
N PRO A 81 -7.43 -1.26 8.11
CA PRO A 81 -7.06 -2.45 7.34
C PRO A 81 -7.40 -2.35 5.84
N HIS A 82 -6.76 -3.22 5.05
CA HIS A 82 -7.13 -3.46 3.66
C HIS A 82 -8.57 -3.97 3.49
N GLY A 83 -9.15 -3.77 2.30
CA GLY A 83 -10.44 -4.34 1.91
C GLY A 83 -11.63 -3.70 2.61
N THR A 84 -11.56 -2.39 2.89
CA THR A 84 -12.66 -1.61 3.47
C THR A 84 -13.22 -0.63 2.45
N ARG A 85 -14.54 -0.48 2.42
CA ARG A 85 -15.22 0.39 1.45
C ARG A 85 -14.84 1.85 1.63
N GLU A 86 -14.81 2.31 2.87
CA GLU A 86 -14.60 3.72 3.22
C GLU A 86 -13.18 4.18 2.85
N HIS A 87 -12.18 3.29 2.88
CA HIS A 87 -10.87 3.59 2.34
C HIS A 87 -10.93 3.82 0.83
N LEU A 88 -11.57 2.92 0.06
CA LEU A 88 -11.69 3.07 -1.40
C LEU A 88 -12.38 4.38 -1.80
N GLU A 89 -13.47 4.72 -1.11
CA GLU A 89 -14.20 5.97 -1.31
C GLU A 89 -13.31 7.18 -0.97
N MET A 90 -12.69 7.20 0.21
CA MET A 90 -11.83 8.30 0.65
C MET A 90 -10.63 8.50 -0.28
N ILE A 91 -10.00 7.42 -0.74
CA ILE A 91 -8.88 7.46 -1.69
C ILE A 91 -9.36 8.07 -3.01
N PHE A 92 -10.51 7.64 -3.53
CA PHE A 92 -11.08 8.20 -4.76
C PHE A 92 -11.37 9.70 -4.61
N ARG A 93 -11.99 10.08 -3.49
CA ARG A 93 -12.32 11.48 -3.16
C ARG A 93 -11.07 12.35 -3.04
N MET A 94 -10.04 11.89 -2.32
CA MET A 94 -8.75 12.59 -2.22
C MET A 94 -8.04 12.70 -3.57
N LEU A 95 -8.05 11.64 -4.37
CA LEU A 95 -7.46 11.64 -5.71
C LEU A 95 -8.11 12.70 -6.61
N VAL A 96 -9.45 12.76 -6.64
CA VAL A 96 -10.20 13.77 -7.40
C VAL A 96 -9.88 15.18 -6.88
N PHE A 97 -9.92 15.38 -5.57
CA PHE A 97 -9.58 16.66 -4.94
C PHE A 97 -8.16 17.14 -5.31
N LEU A 98 -7.15 16.29 -5.11
CA LEU A 98 -5.75 16.62 -5.37
C LEU A 98 -5.49 16.86 -6.86
N ASN A 99 -6.17 16.13 -7.75
CA ASN A 99 -6.11 16.35 -9.18
C ASN A 99 -6.72 17.71 -9.57
N GLN A 100 -7.93 18.02 -9.09
CA GLN A 100 -8.62 19.26 -9.44
C GLN A 100 -7.97 20.51 -8.85
N LYS A 101 -7.46 20.42 -7.61
CA LYS A 101 -7.02 21.59 -6.84
C LYS A 101 -5.51 21.78 -6.78
N ALA A 102 -4.73 20.71 -6.94
CA ALA A 102 -3.28 20.74 -6.72
C ALA A 102 -2.45 20.09 -7.84
N GLY A 103 -3.07 19.66 -8.94
CA GLY A 103 -2.37 19.13 -10.12
C GLY A 103 -1.75 17.75 -9.94
N TYR A 104 -2.21 16.97 -8.96
CA TYR A 104 -1.78 15.57 -8.80
C TYR A 104 -2.40 14.73 -9.91
N ARG A 105 -1.59 14.34 -10.88
CA ARG A 105 -2.03 13.58 -12.07
C ARG A 105 -1.68 12.11 -11.97
N TYR A 106 -0.61 11.77 -11.28
CA TYR A 106 -0.11 10.41 -11.22
C TYR A 106 -0.66 9.72 -9.99
N PHE A 107 -1.38 8.62 -10.20
CA PHE A 107 -1.91 7.79 -9.14
C PHE A 107 -1.09 6.51 -9.03
N ALA A 108 -0.55 6.24 -7.85
CA ALA A 108 0.40 5.17 -7.62
C ALA A 108 -0.17 4.15 -6.60
N PRO A 109 -1.17 3.34 -6.99
CA PRO A 109 -1.74 2.32 -6.12
C PRO A 109 -0.78 1.16 -5.94
N GLU A 110 -0.96 0.40 -4.86
CA GLU A 110 -0.30 -0.89 -4.57
C GLU A 110 -0.80 -1.94 -5.55
N THR A 111 -0.42 -1.76 -6.81
CA THR A 111 -0.77 -2.59 -7.94
C THR A 111 0.47 -3.00 -8.70
N ASP A 112 0.31 -4.17 -9.30
CA ASP A 112 1.20 -4.84 -10.24
C ASP A 112 1.57 -3.94 -11.44
N PHE A 113 2.83 -4.04 -11.88
CA PHE A 113 3.37 -3.34 -13.06
C PHE A 113 2.63 -3.66 -14.36
N ALA A 114 2.38 -4.93 -14.64
CA ALA A 114 1.61 -5.32 -15.82
C ALA A 114 0.14 -4.84 -15.70
N TYR A 115 -0.44 -4.81 -14.49
CA TYR A 115 -1.77 -4.24 -14.29
C TYR A 115 -1.81 -2.72 -14.46
N SER A 116 -0.76 -1.97 -14.13
CA SER A 116 -0.77 -0.51 -14.29
C SER A 116 -0.98 -0.11 -15.76
N GLU A 117 -0.35 -0.82 -16.69
CA GLU A 117 -0.53 -0.61 -18.12
C GLU A 117 -1.91 -1.04 -18.62
N LEU A 118 -2.40 -2.18 -18.15
CA LEU A 118 -3.75 -2.66 -18.45
C LEU A 118 -4.82 -1.67 -17.98
N LEU A 119 -4.64 -1.13 -16.76
CA LEU A 119 -5.50 -0.12 -16.17
C LEU A 119 -5.41 1.20 -16.94
N ASN A 120 -4.21 1.64 -17.35
CA ASN A 120 -4.08 2.83 -18.20
C ASN A 120 -4.84 2.67 -19.53
N ARG A 121 -4.73 1.52 -20.19
CA ARG A 121 -5.52 1.22 -21.41
C ARG A 121 -7.02 1.22 -21.12
N TYR A 122 -7.46 0.64 -20.00
CA TYR A 122 -8.86 0.71 -19.58
C TYR A 122 -9.32 2.15 -19.37
N LEU A 123 -8.51 2.99 -18.71
CA LEU A 123 -8.84 4.40 -18.48
C LEU A 123 -8.92 5.21 -19.79
N GLU A 124 -8.24 4.77 -20.85
CA GLU A 124 -8.33 5.36 -22.18
C GLU A 124 -9.61 4.97 -22.93
N CYS A 125 -9.92 3.67 -23.01
CA CYS A 125 -10.98 3.17 -23.90
C CYS A 125 -12.28 2.77 -23.19
N GLY A 126 -12.25 2.48 -21.89
CA GLY A 126 -13.39 2.03 -21.11
C GLY A 126 -13.81 0.58 -21.36
N ASP A 127 -12.98 -0.23 -22.03
CA ASP A 127 -13.30 -1.63 -22.33
C ASP A 127 -13.23 -2.49 -21.05
N ALA A 128 -14.39 -2.84 -20.51
CA ALA A 128 -14.50 -3.65 -19.30
C ALA A 128 -13.80 -5.03 -19.43
N ALA A 129 -13.63 -5.56 -20.65
CA ALA A 129 -12.90 -6.80 -20.85
C ALA A 129 -11.43 -6.71 -20.40
N LEU A 130 -10.84 -5.51 -20.42
CA LEU A 130 -9.50 -5.27 -19.90
C LEU A 130 -9.44 -5.44 -18.38
N LEU A 131 -10.48 -5.03 -17.63
CA LEU A 131 -10.51 -5.29 -16.19
C LEU A 131 -10.62 -6.80 -15.91
N ASP A 132 -11.40 -7.51 -16.71
CA ASP A 132 -11.61 -8.96 -16.56
C ASP A 132 -10.32 -9.77 -16.83
N GLU A 133 -9.32 -9.17 -17.49
CA GLU A 133 -8.02 -9.80 -17.70
C GLU A 133 -7.13 -9.87 -16.45
N MET A 134 -7.43 -9.08 -15.41
CA MET A 134 -6.66 -9.08 -14.17
C MET A 134 -6.94 -10.37 -13.37
N ASP A 135 -5.90 -11.14 -13.09
CA ASP A 135 -6.01 -12.37 -12.30
C ASP A 135 -6.40 -12.11 -10.83
N ILE A 136 -6.38 -10.85 -10.37
CA ILE A 136 -6.80 -10.45 -9.01
C ILE A 136 -8.24 -10.85 -8.70
N TRP A 137 -9.06 -11.05 -9.73
CA TRP A 137 -10.43 -11.55 -9.62
C TRP A 137 -10.52 -13.08 -9.47
N SER A 138 -9.40 -13.80 -9.59
CA SER A 138 -9.38 -15.27 -9.62
C SER A 138 -8.89 -15.91 -8.31
N TYR A 139 -8.47 -15.13 -7.33
CA TYR A 139 -8.05 -15.64 -6.02
C TYR A 139 -8.55 -14.73 -4.89
N TYR A 140 -8.78 -15.32 -3.72
CA TYR A 140 -9.26 -14.57 -2.57
C TYR A 140 -8.18 -13.61 -2.06
N ASN A 141 -8.42 -12.31 -2.19
CA ASN A 141 -7.56 -11.24 -1.71
C ASN A 141 -8.43 -10.03 -1.31
N SER A 142 -7.83 -9.02 -0.66
CA SER A 142 -8.56 -7.81 -0.21
C SER A 142 -9.11 -6.96 -1.35
N ALA A 143 -8.64 -7.16 -2.58
CA ALA A 143 -9.09 -6.46 -3.76
C ALA A 143 -10.19 -7.20 -4.55
N HIS A 144 -10.48 -8.47 -4.24
CA HIS A 144 -11.53 -9.30 -4.87
C HIS A 144 -12.94 -8.87 -4.45
N THR A 145 -13.34 -7.65 -4.83
CA THR A 145 -14.56 -6.99 -4.37
C THR A 145 -15.22 -6.15 -5.46
N LYS A 146 -16.54 -5.97 -5.36
CA LYS A 146 -17.30 -5.08 -6.24
C LYS A 146 -16.85 -3.64 -6.08
N ASP A 147 -16.54 -3.20 -4.85
CA ASP A 147 -16.10 -1.84 -4.58
C ASP A 147 -14.77 -1.50 -5.29
N GLN A 148 -13.84 -2.46 -5.39
CA GLN A 148 -12.60 -2.29 -6.15
C GLN A 148 -12.84 -2.18 -7.66
N ARG A 149 -13.74 -2.99 -8.23
CA ARG A 149 -14.11 -2.84 -9.63
C ARG A 149 -14.76 -1.48 -9.90
N GLN A 150 -15.67 -1.07 -9.01
CA GLN A 150 -16.33 0.24 -9.08
C GLN A 150 -15.35 1.40 -8.93
N PHE A 151 -14.26 1.26 -8.16
CA PHE A 151 -13.21 2.27 -8.08
C PHE A 151 -12.63 2.59 -9.47
N TRP A 152 -12.28 1.55 -10.23
CA TRP A 152 -11.74 1.73 -11.59
C TRP A 152 -12.78 2.31 -12.54
N GLU A 153 -14.03 1.84 -12.47
CA GLU A 153 -15.15 2.39 -13.27
C GLU A 153 -15.38 3.88 -12.99
N LYS A 154 -15.39 4.28 -11.72
CA LYS A 154 -15.50 5.68 -11.31
C LYS A 154 -14.31 6.51 -11.81
N LEU A 155 -13.10 5.96 -11.75
CA LEU A 155 -11.89 6.63 -12.23
C LEU A 155 -11.90 6.82 -13.75
N TYR A 156 -12.34 5.82 -14.52
CA TYR A 156 -12.55 5.96 -15.96
C TYR A 156 -13.53 7.10 -16.25
N LEU A 157 -14.71 7.09 -15.61
CA LEU A 157 -15.74 8.12 -15.80
C LEU A 157 -15.24 9.52 -15.43
N TYR A 158 -14.39 9.63 -14.40
CA TYR A 158 -13.76 10.88 -14.03
C TYR A 158 -12.77 11.37 -15.10
N ASN A 159 -11.87 10.50 -15.58
CA ASN A 159 -10.91 10.83 -16.64
C ASN A 159 -11.57 11.31 -17.94
N GLN A 160 -12.77 10.82 -18.26
CA GLN A 160 -13.53 11.28 -19.43
C GLN A 160 -14.10 12.70 -19.27
N LYS A 161 -14.25 13.21 -18.05
CA LYS A 161 -14.82 14.54 -17.75
C LYS A 161 -13.77 15.65 -17.70
N ILE A 162 -12.48 15.32 -17.69
CA ILE A 162 -11.37 16.28 -17.55
C ILE A 162 -10.52 16.32 -18.82
N SER A 163 -9.72 17.39 -18.96
CA SER A 163 -8.83 17.56 -20.12
C SER A 163 -7.74 16.49 -20.14
N HIS A 164 -7.23 16.19 -21.33
CA HIS A 164 -6.23 15.14 -21.54
C HIS A 164 -4.99 15.32 -20.66
N GLU A 165 -4.55 16.56 -20.48
CA GLU A 165 -3.37 16.95 -19.70
C GLU A 165 -3.56 16.75 -18.19
N ARG A 166 -4.80 16.64 -17.73
CA ARG A 166 -5.15 16.42 -16.31
C ARG A 166 -5.55 14.98 -16.01
N ARG A 167 -5.79 14.16 -17.04
CA ARG A 167 -6.20 12.76 -16.88
C ARG A 167 -5.24 12.01 -15.98
N ILE A 168 -5.81 11.27 -15.05
CA ILE A 168 -5.05 10.47 -14.10
C ILE A 168 -4.36 9.34 -14.85
N VAL A 169 -3.07 9.16 -14.57
CA VAL A 169 -2.22 8.10 -15.12
C VAL A 169 -1.79 7.20 -13.96
N ILE A 170 -1.90 5.89 -14.16
CA ILE A 170 -1.54 4.87 -13.17
C ILE A 170 -0.04 4.58 -13.24
N ILE A 171 0.60 4.51 -12.09
CA ILE A 171 1.99 4.07 -11.89
C ILE A 171 1.97 2.91 -10.89
N ALA A 172 2.71 1.84 -11.14
CA ALA A 172 2.80 0.73 -10.19
C ALA A 172 3.64 1.06 -8.95
N THR A 173 3.19 0.61 -7.78
CA THR A 173 3.99 0.56 -6.53
C THR A 173 4.04 -0.84 -5.95
N ASP A 174 3.92 -1.85 -6.82
CA ASP A 174 4.10 -3.24 -6.46
C ASP A 174 4.75 -4.04 -7.61
N ILE A 175 5.15 -5.27 -7.30
CA ILE A 175 5.63 -6.26 -8.27
C ILE A 175 4.47 -6.97 -8.97
N SER A 176 4.79 -7.79 -9.98
CA SER A 176 3.73 -8.55 -10.64
C SER A 176 3.23 -9.71 -9.78
N HIS A 177 2.09 -9.54 -9.10
CA HIS A 177 1.39 -10.63 -8.40
C HIS A 177 0.57 -11.48 -9.38
N GLY A 178 0.05 -10.85 -10.44
CA GLY A 178 -0.65 -11.49 -11.55
C GLY A 178 0.32 -12.15 -12.52
N VAL A 179 1.09 -13.15 -12.06
CA VAL A 179 2.09 -13.84 -12.89
C VAL A 179 1.46 -14.35 -14.20
N SER A 180 0.19 -14.78 -14.17
CA SER A 180 -0.45 -15.32 -15.37
C SER A 180 -0.75 -14.24 -16.41
N TYR A 181 -1.25 -13.07 -15.99
CA TYR A 181 -1.44 -11.91 -16.86
C TYR A 181 -0.10 -11.42 -17.44
N ALA A 182 0.92 -11.22 -16.60
CA ALA A 182 2.23 -10.77 -17.05
C ALA A 182 2.83 -11.73 -18.10
N VAL A 183 2.79 -13.04 -17.83
CA VAL A 183 3.22 -14.07 -18.79
C VAL A 183 2.39 -14.05 -20.08
N ARG A 184 1.06 -13.92 -19.98
CA ARG A 184 0.17 -13.84 -21.15
C ARG A 184 0.46 -12.59 -22.00
N LYS A 185 0.70 -11.44 -21.36
CA LYS A 185 1.10 -10.20 -22.02
C LYS A 185 2.40 -10.39 -22.80
N THR A 186 3.44 -10.96 -22.17
CA THR A 186 4.73 -11.25 -22.82
C THR A 186 4.56 -12.18 -24.03
N VAL A 187 3.78 -13.25 -23.91
CA VAL A 187 3.52 -14.17 -25.03
C VAL A 187 2.76 -13.48 -26.17
N ASN A 188 1.74 -12.67 -25.84
CA ASN A 188 0.96 -11.95 -26.85
C ASN A 188 1.78 -10.90 -27.59
N MET A 189 2.68 -10.20 -26.90
CA MET A 189 3.66 -9.30 -27.50
C MET A 189 4.50 -10.05 -28.55
N VAL A 190 5.08 -11.21 -28.22
CA VAL A 190 5.84 -12.03 -29.18
C VAL A 190 4.97 -12.42 -30.39
N LYS A 191 3.72 -12.80 -30.17
CA LYS A 191 2.79 -13.17 -31.25
C LYS A 191 2.45 -12.01 -32.19
N SER A 192 2.49 -10.78 -31.68
CA SER A 192 2.18 -9.55 -32.42
C SER A 192 3.34 -9.02 -33.26
N LEU A 193 4.56 -9.55 -33.08
CA LEU A 193 5.71 -9.16 -33.89
C LEU A 193 5.46 -9.42 -35.39
N PRO A 194 6.03 -8.60 -36.29
CA PRO A 194 6.04 -8.88 -37.72
C PRO A 194 6.62 -10.26 -38.04
N GLU A 195 6.15 -10.90 -39.11
CA GLU A 195 6.77 -12.14 -39.60
C GLU A 195 8.24 -11.92 -39.94
N GLY A 196 9.11 -12.82 -39.46
CA GLY A 196 10.56 -12.72 -39.62
C GLY A 196 11.32 -13.60 -38.64
N PRO A 197 12.65 -13.68 -38.77
CA PRO A 197 13.48 -14.59 -37.97
C PRO A 197 13.40 -14.28 -36.46
N GLN A 198 13.23 -13.01 -36.08
CA GLN A 198 13.07 -12.62 -34.68
C GLN A 198 11.78 -13.19 -34.09
N ARG A 199 10.65 -13.07 -34.81
CA ARG A 199 9.38 -13.65 -34.38
C ARG A 199 9.46 -15.17 -34.28
N GLU A 200 10.09 -15.83 -35.26
CA GLU A 200 10.23 -17.30 -35.25
C GLU A 200 10.99 -17.81 -34.03
N GLU A 201 12.17 -17.23 -33.74
CA GLU A 201 12.99 -17.63 -32.60
C GLU A 201 12.28 -17.34 -31.26
N LEU A 202 11.69 -16.16 -31.11
CA LEU A 202 10.96 -15.79 -29.90
C LEU A 202 9.66 -16.61 -29.73
N ALA A 203 8.95 -16.93 -30.82
CA ALA A 203 7.72 -17.73 -30.77
C ALA A 203 7.98 -19.19 -30.35
N ALA A 204 9.16 -19.73 -30.68
CA ALA A 204 9.57 -21.05 -30.20
C ALA A 204 9.70 -21.05 -28.67
N ILE A 205 10.32 -20.02 -28.10
CA ILE A 205 10.44 -19.85 -26.63
C ILE A 205 9.07 -19.59 -26.01
N ALA A 206 8.26 -18.70 -26.61
CA ALA A 206 6.91 -18.40 -26.14
C ALA A 206 6.02 -19.64 -26.08
N SER A 207 6.18 -20.59 -27.01
CA SER A 207 5.45 -21.86 -26.97
C SER A 207 5.81 -22.70 -25.74
N ILE A 208 7.09 -22.72 -25.34
CA ILE A 208 7.53 -23.36 -24.08
C ILE A 208 6.91 -22.66 -22.87
N ILE A 209 6.89 -21.32 -22.87
CA ILE A 209 6.25 -20.51 -21.82
C ILE A 209 4.76 -20.82 -21.71
N GLN A 210 4.04 -21.07 -22.81
CA GLN A 210 2.61 -21.40 -22.77
C GLN A 210 2.32 -22.82 -22.26
N GLU A 211 3.25 -23.75 -22.46
CA GLU A 211 3.07 -25.18 -22.14
C GLU A 211 3.76 -25.60 -20.83
N PHE A 212 4.23 -24.65 -20.03
CA PHE A 212 4.95 -24.91 -18.79
C PHE A 212 4.16 -25.80 -17.82
N ARG A 213 4.88 -26.66 -17.10
CA ARG A 213 4.33 -27.62 -16.12
C ARG A 213 4.79 -27.35 -14.69
N SER A 214 5.76 -26.44 -14.50
CA SER A 214 6.27 -26.03 -13.20
C SER A 214 6.79 -24.59 -13.23
N LEU A 215 6.84 -23.94 -12.06
CA LEU A 215 7.44 -22.61 -11.92
C LEU A 215 8.92 -22.58 -12.34
N GLU A 216 9.65 -23.66 -12.10
CA GLU A 216 11.05 -23.80 -12.54
C GLU A 216 11.15 -23.76 -14.07
N GLN A 217 10.31 -24.53 -14.77
CA GLN A 217 10.31 -24.54 -16.24
C GLN A 217 9.93 -23.16 -16.80
N LEU A 218 8.91 -22.52 -16.22
CA LEU A 218 8.50 -21.17 -16.60
C LEU A 218 9.63 -20.15 -16.39
N TYR A 219 10.29 -20.20 -15.23
CA TYR A 219 11.42 -19.34 -14.90
C TYR A 219 12.55 -19.50 -15.91
N GLN A 220 12.98 -20.74 -16.20
CA GLN A 220 14.05 -21.01 -17.16
C GLN A 220 13.67 -20.55 -18.59
N ALA A 221 12.42 -20.75 -19.00
CA ALA A 221 11.96 -20.29 -20.31
C ALA A 221 11.94 -18.74 -20.41
N LEU A 222 11.59 -18.05 -19.33
CA LEU A 222 11.64 -16.58 -19.27
C LEU A 222 13.08 -16.04 -19.23
N VAL A 223 14.03 -16.75 -18.61
CA VAL A 223 15.46 -16.45 -18.71
C VAL A 223 15.91 -16.51 -20.16
N LEU A 224 15.60 -17.60 -20.87
CA LEU A 224 15.93 -17.74 -22.29
C LEU A 224 15.28 -16.65 -23.15
N LEU A 225 14.05 -16.27 -22.83
CA LEU A 225 13.35 -15.19 -23.55
C LEU A 225 14.07 -13.84 -23.36
N GLU A 226 14.45 -13.50 -22.13
CA GLU A 226 15.18 -12.26 -21.84
C GLU A 226 16.55 -12.24 -22.55
N GLU A 227 17.30 -13.34 -22.48
CA GLU A 227 18.60 -13.47 -23.17
C GLU A 227 18.45 -13.29 -24.69
N ALA A 228 17.40 -13.87 -25.29
CA ALA A 228 17.09 -13.69 -26.71
C ALA A 228 16.72 -12.24 -27.04
N PHE A 229 15.90 -11.58 -26.21
CA PHE A 229 15.56 -10.16 -26.34
C PHE A 229 16.80 -9.28 -26.34
N VAL A 230 17.69 -9.47 -25.36
CA VAL A 230 18.95 -8.71 -25.23
C VAL A 230 19.85 -8.94 -26.44
N LYS A 231 20.02 -10.19 -26.88
CA LYS A 231 20.83 -10.55 -28.06
C LYS A 231 20.28 -9.91 -29.34
N MET A 232 18.96 -9.83 -29.48
CA MET A 232 18.28 -9.28 -30.66
C MET A 232 18.00 -7.78 -30.59
N ALA A 233 18.43 -7.10 -29.52
CA ALA A 233 18.06 -5.70 -29.26
C ALA A 233 18.21 -4.75 -30.48
N PRO A 234 19.30 -4.79 -31.27
CA PRO A 234 19.40 -3.92 -32.45
C PRO A 234 18.29 -4.15 -33.47
N ALA A 235 17.97 -5.41 -33.78
CA ALA A 235 16.93 -5.76 -34.75
C ALA A 235 15.51 -5.52 -34.19
N LEU A 236 15.29 -5.79 -32.91
CA LEU A 236 14.00 -5.55 -32.27
C LEU A 236 13.67 -4.06 -32.19
N ARG A 237 14.66 -3.19 -31.94
CA ARG A 237 14.48 -1.72 -31.96
C ARG A 237 14.08 -1.19 -33.35
N GLU A 238 14.46 -1.87 -34.42
CA GLU A 238 14.06 -1.47 -35.78
C GLU A 238 12.59 -1.79 -36.09
N ILE A 239 12.02 -2.81 -35.42
CA ILE A 239 10.66 -3.30 -35.69
C ILE A 239 9.65 -3.00 -34.56
N MET A 240 10.12 -2.65 -33.37
CA MET A 240 9.32 -2.30 -32.20
C MET A 240 9.61 -0.86 -31.77
N ALA A 241 8.65 0.04 -31.98
CA ALA A 241 8.77 1.43 -31.54
C ALA A 241 8.86 1.56 -30.00
N ASP A 242 8.25 0.63 -29.29
CA ASP A 242 8.15 0.51 -27.84
C ASP A 242 9.12 -0.53 -27.25
N TYR A 243 10.24 -0.82 -27.95
CA TYR A 243 11.20 -1.85 -27.54
C TYR A 243 11.62 -1.77 -26.06
N GLU A 244 11.88 -0.57 -25.52
CA GLU A 244 12.36 -0.43 -24.14
C GLU A 244 11.30 -0.83 -23.11
N GLN A 245 10.03 -0.51 -23.37
CA GLN A 245 8.90 -0.97 -22.55
C GLN A 245 8.76 -2.49 -22.67
N ALA A 246 8.80 -3.03 -23.90
CA ALA A 246 8.73 -4.46 -24.14
C ALA A 246 9.87 -5.25 -23.47
N ALA A 247 11.10 -4.73 -23.52
CA ALA A 247 12.25 -5.32 -22.85
C ALA A 247 12.08 -5.30 -21.32
N PHE A 248 11.54 -4.20 -20.78
CA PHE A 248 11.24 -4.10 -19.36
C PHE A 248 10.10 -5.02 -18.92
N ASP A 249 9.09 -5.23 -19.76
CA ASP A 249 8.02 -6.22 -19.52
C ASP A 249 8.56 -7.64 -19.40
N VAL A 250 9.48 -8.02 -20.31
CA VAL A 250 10.14 -9.34 -20.27
C VAL A 250 10.95 -9.48 -18.98
N TYR A 251 11.76 -8.47 -18.65
CA TYR A 251 12.56 -8.43 -17.44
C TYR A 251 11.71 -8.54 -16.16
N SER A 252 10.70 -7.67 -16.02
CA SER A 252 9.85 -7.60 -14.83
C SER A 252 8.99 -8.86 -14.65
N THR A 253 8.49 -9.44 -15.75
CA THR A 253 7.77 -10.71 -15.74
C THR A 253 8.68 -11.84 -15.26
N ARG A 254 9.90 -11.94 -15.82
CA ARG A 254 10.88 -12.95 -15.38
C ARG A 254 11.23 -12.79 -13.90
N ARG A 255 11.52 -11.56 -13.44
CA ARG A 255 11.86 -11.29 -12.03
C ARG A 255 10.72 -11.66 -11.09
N SER A 256 9.47 -11.38 -11.47
CA SER A 256 8.30 -11.75 -10.66
C SER A 256 8.14 -13.28 -10.56
N VAL A 257 8.37 -14.01 -11.66
CA VAL A 257 8.40 -15.48 -11.65
C VAL A 257 9.59 -16.03 -10.86
N GLU A 258 10.76 -15.41 -10.95
CA GLU A 258 11.93 -15.78 -10.15
C GLU A 258 11.62 -15.67 -8.66
N LEU A 259 11.02 -14.55 -8.25
CA LEU A 259 10.66 -14.31 -6.86
C LEU A 259 9.70 -15.39 -6.33
N ALA A 260 8.68 -15.76 -7.12
CA ALA A 260 7.77 -16.86 -6.79
C ALA A 260 8.48 -18.23 -6.74
N PHE A 261 9.35 -18.51 -7.70
CA PHE A 261 10.12 -19.77 -7.76
C PHE A 261 11.08 -19.92 -6.58
N ARG A 262 11.66 -18.82 -6.10
CA ARG A 262 12.69 -18.82 -5.04
C ARG A 262 12.13 -18.65 -3.64
N GLN A 263 10.84 -18.35 -3.48
CA GLN A 263 10.21 -18.00 -2.19
C GLN A 263 10.53 -19.00 -1.06
N ASP A 264 10.50 -20.30 -1.35
CA ASP A 264 10.73 -21.35 -0.34
C ASP A 264 12.20 -21.82 -0.26
N GLN A 265 13.10 -21.22 -1.04
CA GLN A 265 14.50 -21.59 -1.06
C GLN A 265 15.23 -21.06 0.18
N ARG A 266 15.98 -21.95 0.84
CA ARG A 266 16.70 -21.61 2.08
C ARG A 266 17.69 -20.46 1.84
N GLY A 267 17.56 -19.40 2.65
CA GLY A 267 18.46 -18.24 2.61
C GLY A 267 18.06 -17.16 1.61
N PHE A 268 16.95 -17.33 0.89
CA PHE A 268 16.38 -16.28 0.05
C PHE A 268 15.53 -15.32 0.89
N ASP A 269 15.89 -14.03 0.91
CA ASP A 269 15.10 -13.00 1.57
C ASP A 269 14.06 -12.44 0.59
N TRP A 270 12.94 -13.16 0.48
CA TRP A 270 11.85 -12.81 -0.42
C TRP A 270 11.35 -11.37 -0.22
N SER A 271 11.30 -10.90 1.04
CA SER A 271 10.75 -9.56 1.32
C SER A 271 11.70 -8.45 0.88
N ALA A 272 13.00 -8.61 1.15
CA ALA A 272 13.99 -7.65 0.68
C ALA A 272 14.07 -7.59 -0.85
N GLU A 273 14.04 -8.75 -1.50
CA GLU A 273 14.04 -8.82 -2.97
C GLU A 273 12.78 -8.22 -3.58
N ARG A 274 11.60 -8.46 -2.99
CA ARG A 274 10.34 -7.83 -3.40
C ARG A 274 10.46 -6.30 -3.34
N GLU A 275 10.84 -5.73 -2.20
CA GLU A 275 10.86 -4.28 -2.04
C GLU A 275 11.91 -3.62 -2.96
N ALA A 276 13.04 -4.29 -3.20
CA ALA A 276 14.02 -3.84 -4.19
C ALA A 276 13.43 -3.79 -5.61
N MET A 277 12.66 -4.81 -6.01
CA MET A 277 11.95 -4.84 -7.29
C MET A 277 10.89 -3.74 -7.38
N ILE A 278 10.08 -3.52 -6.34
CA ILE A 278 9.07 -2.43 -6.33
C ILE A 278 9.72 -1.09 -6.65
N LYS A 279 10.81 -0.78 -5.95
CA LYS A 279 11.56 0.46 -6.13
C LYS A 279 12.16 0.58 -7.53
N GLU A 280 12.68 -0.51 -8.08
CA GLU A 280 13.19 -0.57 -9.45
C GLU A 280 12.09 -0.28 -10.47
N TYR A 281 10.92 -0.91 -10.33
CA TYR A 281 9.79 -0.77 -11.25
C TYR A 281 9.20 0.63 -11.20
N PHE A 282 9.06 1.18 -9.99
CA PHE A 282 8.62 2.54 -9.79
C PHE A 282 9.60 3.54 -10.44
N ARG A 283 10.91 3.34 -10.26
CA ARG A 283 11.93 4.18 -10.92
C ARG A 283 11.78 4.12 -12.44
N TRP A 284 11.65 2.91 -12.99
CA TRP A 284 11.48 2.74 -14.44
C TRP A 284 10.27 3.50 -14.95
N HIS A 285 9.12 3.41 -14.29
CA HIS A 285 7.94 4.17 -14.69
C HIS A 285 8.21 5.67 -14.67
N VAL A 286 8.70 6.20 -13.54
CA VAL A 286 8.95 7.63 -13.37
C VAL A 286 9.93 8.17 -14.41
N ASP A 287 11.01 7.44 -14.70
CA ASP A 287 12.04 7.85 -15.66
C ASP A 287 11.53 7.84 -17.11
N ASN A 288 10.44 7.09 -17.39
CA ASN A 288 9.81 6.99 -18.71
C ASN A 288 8.50 7.79 -18.84
N LEU A 289 8.11 8.56 -17.81
CA LEU A 289 6.98 9.48 -17.95
C LEU A 289 7.35 10.65 -18.86
N ASP A 290 6.40 11.05 -19.69
CA ASP A 290 6.48 12.32 -20.45
C ASP A 290 6.15 13.51 -19.53
N CYS A 291 6.97 13.70 -18.49
CA CYS A 291 6.91 14.84 -17.59
C CYS A 291 8.29 15.16 -17.01
N ALA A 292 8.56 16.44 -16.78
CA ALA A 292 9.77 16.84 -16.09
C ALA A 292 9.70 16.41 -14.59
N PRO A 293 10.80 15.93 -13.97
CA PRO A 293 10.80 15.49 -12.57
C PRO A 293 10.28 16.55 -11.58
N GLU A 294 10.47 17.84 -11.89
CA GLU A 294 9.96 18.97 -11.11
C GLU A 294 8.46 19.25 -11.28
N GLU A 295 7.78 18.62 -12.22
CA GLU A 295 6.33 18.70 -12.41
C GLU A 295 5.61 17.48 -11.82
N LEU A 296 6.36 16.42 -11.50
CA LEU A 296 5.84 15.17 -10.97
C LEU A 296 5.12 15.38 -9.63
N ARG A 297 3.83 15.05 -9.62
CA ARG A 297 2.95 15.08 -8.45
C ARG A 297 2.18 13.77 -8.36
N ILE A 298 2.50 12.97 -7.35
CA ILE A 298 2.02 11.60 -7.17
C ILE A 298 1.13 11.50 -5.94
N PHE A 299 -0.05 10.91 -6.11
CA PHE A 299 -0.85 10.40 -4.99
C PHE A 299 -0.67 8.88 -4.95
N ALA A 300 -0.05 8.36 -3.89
CA ALA A 300 0.19 6.92 -3.73
C ALA A 300 -0.80 6.31 -2.76
N TRP A 301 -1.18 5.06 -2.99
CA TRP A 301 -2.06 4.28 -2.11
C TRP A 301 -1.42 2.92 -1.84
N ASN A 302 -1.09 2.64 -0.58
CA ASN A 302 -0.53 1.36 -0.15
C ASN A 302 -1.08 0.97 1.22
N GLY A 303 -0.78 -0.25 1.67
CA GLY A 303 -0.94 -0.62 3.07
C GLY A 303 -0.13 0.31 3.99
N ALA A 304 -0.65 0.61 5.18
CA ALA A 304 -0.07 1.61 6.07
C ALA A 304 1.37 1.33 6.55
N ALA A 305 1.84 0.09 6.44
CA ALA A 305 3.24 -0.26 6.66
C ALA A 305 4.16 0.32 5.57
N HIS A 306 3.74 0.31 4.30
CA HIS A 306 4.56 0.75 3.18
C HIS A 306 4.77 2.27 3.14
N VAL A 307 3.89 3.06 3.77
CA VAL A 307 3.95 4.54 3.69
C VAL A 307 4.81 5.19 4.77
N THR A 308 5.43 4.41 5.68
CA THR A 308 6.34 4.96 6.71
C THR A 308 7.53 5.68 6.09
N LYS A 309 7.94 6.82 6.66
CA LYS A 309 9.13 7.58 6.22
C LYS A 309 10.42 7.23 6.96
N VAL A 310 10.36 6.28 7.90
CA VAL A 310 11.52 5.82 8.66
C VAL A 310 11.79 4.34 8.42
N PRO A 311 13.08 3.95 8.27
CA PRO A 311 13.50 2.56 8.28
C PRO A 311 13.01 1.86 9.53
N GLU A 312 12.62 0.60 9.38
CA GLU A 312 12.26 -0.24 10.51
C GLU A 312 13.39 -1.23 10.77
N PRO A 313 14.04 -1.18 11.94
CA PRO A 313 15.25 -1.97 12.21
C PRO A 313 15.02 -3.49 12.24
N HIS A 314 13.76 -3.93 12.16
CA HIS A 314 13.39 -5.35 12.11
C HIS A 314 13.24 -5.88 10.68
N PHE A 315 13.22 -5.00 9.67
CA PHE A 315 13.26 -5.38 8.27
C PHE A 315 14.67 -5.19 7.72
N SER A 316 15.04 -6.04 6.77
CA SER A 316 16.29 -5.96 6.00
C SER A 316 16.21 -4.96 4.84
N TYR A 317 15.08 -4.27 4.69
CA TYR A 317 14.72 -3.43 3.56
C TYR A 317 14.00 -2.16 4.01
N ASP A 318 13.94 -1.18 3.10
CA ASP A 318 13.25 0.09 3.29
C ASP A 318 11.94 0.10 2.50
N HIS A 319 10.86 0.52 3.16
CA HIS A 319 9.53 0.63 2.56
C HIS A 319 9.41 1.80 1.57
N VAL A 320 8.33 1.78 0.77
CA VAL A 320 7.97 2.80 -0.24
C VAL A 320 8.16 4.24 0.25
N GLY A 321 7.62 4.57 1.41
CA GLY A 321 7.72 5.91 1.97
C GLY A 321 9.15 6.34 2.32
N VAL A 322 10.03 5.40 2.68
CA VAL A 322 11.42 5.70 3.05
C VAL A 322 12.22 6.11 1.82
N TRP A 323 12.19 5.31 0.76
CA TRP A 323 12.99 5.61 -0.42
C TRP A 323 12.43 6.79 -1.23
N LEU A 324 11.11 7.01 -1.23
CA LEU A 324 10.53 8.24 -1.79
C LEU A 324 11.00 9.48 -1.02
N ASP A 325 11.03 9.42 0.31
CA ASP A 325 11.39 10.58 1.13
C ASP A 325 12.90 10.85 1.16
N LYS A 326 13.74 9.83 0.97
CA LYS A 326 15.18 9.94 1.21
C LYS A 326 16.05 9.77 -0.03
N GLU A 327 15.65 8.92 -0.97
CA GLU A 327 16.54 8.47 -2.03
C GLU A 327 16.29 9.19 -3.36
N PHE A 328 15.03 9.28 -3.80
CA PHE A 328 14.68 9.96 -5.05
C PHE A 328 14.87 11.47 -4.92
N GLU A 329 15.75 12.04 -5.75
CA GLU A 329 16.12 13.46 -5.64
C GLU A 329 14.94 14.42 -5.82
N TRP A 330 14.03 14.09 -6.72
CA TRP A 330 12.87 14.94 -7.01
C TRP A 330 11.85 14.97 -5.85
N SER A 331 11.72 13.91 -5.06
CA SER A 331 10.80 13.82 -3.92
C SER A 331 11.45 13.98 -2.55
N ARG A 332 12.78 14.02 -2.45
CA ARG A 332 13.50 14.03 -1.16
C ARG A 332 12.99 15.14 -0.23
N GLY A 333 12.53 14.75 0.96
CA GLY A 333 11.97 15.65 1.98
C GLY A 333 10.66 16.34 1.59
N ARG A 334 10.02 15.89 0.50
CA ARG A 334 8.76 16.42 -0.06
C ARG A 334 7.72 15.30 -0.17
N VAL A 335 7.74 14.37 0.77
CA VAL A 335 6.78 13.27 0.90
C VAL A 335 5.94 13.48 2.15
N PHE A 336 4.62 13.50 1.94
CA PHE A 336 3.63 13.56 3.00
C PHE A 336 2.96 12.19 3.19
N SER A 337 3.01 11.65 4.39
CA SER A 337 2.54 10.30 4.71
C SER A 337 1.32 10.31 5.63
N ILE A 338 0.26 9.64 5.21
CA ILE A 338 -1.01 9.52 5.95
C ILE A 338 -1.15 8.09 6.46
N TYR A 339 -1.27 7.93 7.77
CA TYR A 339 -1.75 6.69 8.38
C TYR A 339 -3.27 6.76 8.49
N ALA A 340 -3.97 6.11 7.58
CA ALA A 340 -5.43 6.02 7.59
C ALA A 340 -5.87 4.70 8.21
N GLY A 341 -6.67 4.74 9.27
CA GLY A 341 -7.14 3.48 9.84
C GLY A 341 -8.46 3.48 10.57
N ALA A 342 -8.99 2.28 10.71
CA ALA A 342 -10.27 2.01 11.34
C ALA A 342 -10.13 1.93 12.87
N SER A 343 -10.93 2.75 13.56
CA SER A 343 -11.13 2.70 15.03
C SER A 343 -12.25 1.72 15.43
N GLY A 344 -13.02 1.22 14.47
CA GLY A 344 -14.07 0.20 14.64
C GLY A 344 -14.74 -0.14 13.31
N GLY A 345 -15.55 -1.20 13.29
CA GLY A 345 -16.21 -1.70 12.07
C GLY A 345 -15.81 -3.12 11.67
N GLU A 346 -16.22 -3.55 10.48
CA GLU A 346 -15.88 -4.86 9.90
C GLU A 346 -14.94 -4.70 8.70
N HIS A 347 -14.13 -5.72 8.45
CA HIS A 347 -13.19 -5.78 7.32
C HIS A 347 -12.91 -7.25 6.98
N THR A 348 -12.49 -7.49 5.75
CA THR A 348 -12.19 -8.83 5.22
C THR A 348 -10.70 -8.94 4.93
N TYR A 349 -10.00 -9.83 5.66
CA TYR A 349 -8.64 -10.25 5.32
C TYR A 349 -8.52 -11.78 5.47
N GLY A 350 -8.34 -12.49 4.35
CA GLY A 350 -8.36 -13.96 4.36
C GLY A 350 -9.71 -14.57 4.79
N SER A 351 -9.75 -15.90 4.95
CA SER A 351 -10.91 -16.69 5.41
C SER A 351 -11.29 -16.46 6.88
N VAL A 352 -10.79 -15.39 7.50
CA VAL A 352 -11.04 -15.06 8.90
C VAL A 352 -11.73 -13.69 8.94
N SER A 353 -13.06 -13.71 9.01
CA SER A 353 -13.84 -12.53 9.39
C SER A 353 -13.52 -12.17 10.85
N GLY A 354 -12.94 -10.99 11.09
CA GLY A 354 -12.81 -10.44 12.44
C GLY A 354 -11.58 -9.58 12.68
N MET A 355 -11.72 -8.55 13.53
CA MET A 355 -10.63 -7.71 14.02
C MET A 355 -9.69 -8.49 14.95
N LYS A 356 -8.50 -8.85 14.46
CA LYS A 356 -7.31 -9.17 15.28
C LYS A 356 -6.19 -8.26 14.77
N THR A 357 -5.49 -7.42 15.54
CA THR A 357 -5.12 -7.39 16.95
C THR A 357 -5.00 -5.93 17.44
N ALA A 358 -4.95 -5.74 18.76
CA ALA A 358 -4.69 -4.47 19.43
C ALA A 358 -3.24 -4.00 19.17
N SER A 359 -2.97 -3.41 18.01
CA SER A 359 -1.70 -2.70 17.77
C SER A 359 -1.72 -1.36 18.51
N ILE A 360 -0.53 -0.87 18.91
CA ILE A 360 -0.38 0.47 19.48
C ILE A 360 -0.97 1.54 18.53
N GLY A 361 -0.84 1.36 17.21
CA GLY A 361 -1.45 2.23 16.20
C GLY A 361 -2.97 2.31 16.32
N ARG A 362 -3.65 1.17 16.50
CA ARG A 362 -5.10 1.15 16.73
C ARG A 362 -5.50 1.84 18.02
N GLN A 363 -4.81 1.59 19.13
CA GLN A 363 -5.15 2.26 20.39
C GLN A 363 -5.01 3.78 20.29
N LEU A 364 -3.97 4.26 19.59
CA LEU A 364 -3.77 5.69 19.36
C LEU A 364 -4.85 6.27 18.46
N LEU A 365 -5.25 5.57 17.39
CA LEU A 365 -6.39 5.96 16.56
C LEU A 365 -7.70 5.98 17.35
N ASP A 366 -7.95 4.99 18.19
CA ASP A 366 -9.13 4.91 19.05
C ASP A 366 -9.17 6.08 20.03
N ASP A 367 -8.05 6.38 20.69
CA ASP A 367 -7.94 7.52 21.61
C ASP A 367 -8.10 8.85 20.87
N PHE A 368 -7.46 9.02 19.71
CA PHE A 368 -7.67 10.17 18.83
C PHE A 368 -9.15 10.34 18.50
N MET A 369 -9.80 9.32 17.95
CA MET A 369 -11.18 9.40 17.52
C MET A 369 -12.14 9.60 18.69
N LYS A 370 -11.92 8.96 19.85
CA LYS A 370 -12.76 9.14 21.06
C LYS A 370 -12.71 10.55 21.63
N GLY A 371 -11.62 11.27 21.41
CA GLY A 371 -11.44 12.66 21.88
C GLY A 371 -12.28 13.68 21.14
N LEU A 372 -12.81 13.33 19.96
CA LEU A 372 -13.43 14.28 19.06
C LEU A 372 -14.85 14.68 19.49
N PRO A 373 -15.17 15.98 19.53
CA PRO A 373 -16.51 16.47 19.83
C PRO A 373 -17.48 16.05 18.71
N GLY A 374 -18.72 15.74 19.07
CA GLY A 374 -19.75 15.36 18.09
C GLY A 374 -19.60 13.95 17.49
N SER A 375 -18.53 13.22 17.83
CA SER A 375 -18.32 11.83 17.39
C SER A 375 -18.35 11.65 15.86
N PRO A 376 -17.55 12.41 15.10
CA PRO A 376 -17.54 12.35 13.64
C PRO A 376 -17.17 10.94 13.15
N ALA A 377 -17.70 10.57 12.00
CA ALA A 377 -17.35 9.30 11.36
C ALA A 377 -15.87 9.28 10.95
N ILE A 378 -15.37 10.42 10.45
CA ILE A 378 -13.99 10.56 9.96
C ILE A 378 -13.39 11.88 10.42
N ALA A 379 -12.12 11.82 10.80
CA ALA A 379 -11.35 13.00 11.11
C ALA A 379 -9.86 12.79 10.84
N ALA A 380 -9.14 13.89 10.69
CA ALA A 380 -7.71 13.92 10.54
C ALA A 380 -7.02 14.79 11.60
N MET A 381 -5.78 14.45 11.93
CA MET A 381 -4.93 15.21 12.86
C MET A 381 -3.45 15.08 12.45
N PHE A 382 -2.77 16.22 12.30
CA PHE A 382 -1.33 16.22 12.04
C PHE A 382 -0.57 15.67 13.25
N THR A 383 0.50 14.91 13.00
CA THR A 383 1.26 14.22 14.06
C THR A 383 2.32 15.09 14.72
N ARG A 384 2.77 16.15 14.03
CA ARG A 384 3.85 17.05 14.47
C ARG A 384 3.41 18.47 14.76
N GLU A 385 2.24 18.90 14.30
CA GLU A 385 1.80 20.28 14.51
C GLU A 385 1.52 20.54 15.99
N PRO A 386 2.02 21.66 16.54
CA PRO A 386 1.69 22.05 17.91
C PRO A 386 0.24 22.53 17.99
N GLY A 387 -0.36 22.42 19.18
CA GLY A 387 -1.67 22.98 19.43
C GLY A 387 -1.67 24.52 19.47
N LYS A 388 -2.86 25.13 19.51
CA LYS A 388 -3.08 26.59 19.45
C LYS A 388 -2.21 27.43 20.42
N ASP A 389 -1.85 26.88 21.58
CA ASP A 389 -1.02 27.55 22.60
C ASP A 389 0.44 27.07 22.64
N GLY A 390 0.91 26.42 21.57
CA GLY A 390 2.27 25.86 21.49
C GLY A 390 2.45 24.56 22.27
N HIS A 391 1.36 23.96 22.77
CA HIS A 391 1.39 22.65 23.39
C HIS A 391 1.88 21.60 22.37
N LYS A 392 2.88 20.81 22.76
CA LYS A 392 3.39 19.74 21.91
C LYS A 392 2.31 18.70 21.70
N ASN A 393 2.20 18.22 20.47
CA ASN A 393 1.33 17.11 20.16
C ASN A 393 1.74 15.86 20.96
N PRO A 394 0.86 15.30 21.82
CA PRO A 394 1.18 14.15 22.66
C PRO A 394 1.47 12.87 21.85
N ILE A 395 0.97 12.75 20.61
CA ILE A 395 1.23 11.58 19.77
C ILE A 395 2.59 11.62 19.07
N GLN A 396 3.20 12.79 18.92
CA GLN A 396 4.45 12.97 18.17
C GLN A 396 5.56 12.03 18.66
N ASN A 397 5.70 11.89 19.98
CA ASN A 397 6.78 11.12 20.62
C ASN A 397 6.37 9.69 21.02
N VAL A 398 5.19 9.23 20.60
CA VAL A 398 4.77 7.85 20.89
C VAL A 398 5.60 6.91 20.03
N LYS A 399 6.21 5.89 20.66
CA LYS A 399 6.97 4.86 19.95
C LYS A 399 6.02 3.85 19.30
N TYR A 400 6.20 3.64 18.01
CA TYR A 400 5.52 2.62 17.20
C TYR A 400 6.59 1.89 16.38
N TYR A 401 6.65 0.56 16.51
CA TYR A 401 7.69 -0.28 15.89
C TYR A 401 9.11 0.31 15.99
N GLY A 402 9.50 0.77 17.18
CA GLY A 402 10.85 1.28 17.45
C GLY A 402 11.16 2.72 17.01
N ALA A 403 10.26 3.42 16.31
CA ALA A 403 10.44 4.82 15.92
C ALA A 403 9.30 5.71 16.44
N LEU A 404 9.50 7.04 16.44
CA LEU A 404 8.46 7.98 16.87
C LEU A 404 7.36 8.08 15.81
N LEU A 405 6.10 8.09 16.23
CA LEU A 405 4.96 8.14 15.32
C LEU A 405 5.00 9.41 14.43
N GLY A 406 5.38 10.55 15.01
CA GLY A 406 5.52 11.80 14.26
C GLY A 406 6.71 11.83 13.30
N ASP A 407 7.62 10.86 13.35
CA ASP A 407 8.67 10.69 12.32
C ASP A 407 8.22 9.72 11.22
N ARG A 408 7.29 8.80 11.54
CA ARG A 408 6.75 7.81 10.61
C ARG A 408 5.73 8.38 9.64
N TYR A 409 4.75 9.11 10.18
CA TYR A 409 3.57 9.60 9.49
C TYR A 409 3.36 11.08 9.82
N ASP A 410 2.90 11.87 8.86
CA ASP A 410 2.62 13.30 9.03
C ASP A 410 1.18 13.57 9.46
N LEU A 411 0.26 12.66 9.10
CA LEU A 411 -1.17 12.76 9.39
C LEU A 411 -1.71 11.42 9.90
N LEU A 412 -2.55 11.45 10.92
CA LEU A 412 -3.47 10.36 11.23
C LEU A 412 -4.84 10.68 10.65
N LEU A 413 -5.43 9.73 9.95
CA LEU A 413 -6.82 9.77 9.50
C LEU A 413 -7.56 8.61 10.14
N GLY A 414 -8.51 8.92 11.01
CA GLY A 414 -9.30 7.91 11.72
C GLY A 414 -10.69 7.77 11.12
N MET A 415 -11.13 6.52 10.96
CA MET A 415 -12.47 6.18 10.48
C MET A 415 -13.21 5.34 11.52
N ARG A 416 -14.49 5.62 11.78
CA ARG A 416 -15.35 4.83 12.66
C ARG A 416 -16.29 3.96 11.83
N ASN A 417 -16.58 2.77 12.34
CA ASN A 417 -17.60 1.86 11.81
C ASN A 417 -17.40 1.54 10.33
N VAL A 418 -16.17 1.26 9.92
CA VAL A 418 -15.88 0.85 8.54
C VAL A 418 -16.64 -0.43 8.20
N THR A 419 -16.92 -0.61 6.92
CA THR A 419 -17.59 -1.77 6.37
C THR A 419 -16.64 -2.55 5.47
N ALA A 420 -16.78 -3.89 5.51
CA ALA A 420 -16.05 -4.73 4.57
C ALA A 420 -16.50 -4.40 3.14
N ALA A 421 -15.53 -4.33 2.22
CA ALA A 421 -15.83 -4.25 0.80
C ALA A 421 -16.61 -5.50 0.36
N GLU A 422 -17.58 -5.31 -0.51
CA GLU A 422 -18.53 -6.33 -0.94
C GLU A 422 -17.83 -7.33 -1.86
N PRO A 423 -17.75 -8.64 -1.50
CA PRO A 423 -17.04 -9.62 -2.30
C PRO A 423 -17.70 -9.81 -3.68
N LEU A 424 -16.89 -10.15 -4.69
CA LEU A 424 -17.41 -10.69 -5.95
C LEU A 424 -17.94 -12.12 -5.74
N PRO A 425 -19.03 -12.52 -6.43
CA PRO A 425 -19.68 -13.84 -6.26
C PRO A 425 -18.78 -15.04 -6.50
#